data_AF-A0A8J2H6J9-F1
#
_entry.id   AF-A0A8J2H6J9-F1
#
_cell.length_a   1.000
_cell.length_b   1.000
_cell.length_c   1.000
_cell.angle_alpha   90.00
_cell.angle_beta   90.00
_cell.angle_gamma   90.00
#
_symmetry.space_group_name_H-M   'P 1'
#
loop_
_entity.id
_entity.type
_entity.pdbx_description
1 polymer ?
#
loop_
_entity_poly.entity_id
_entity_poly.type
_entity_poly.pdbx_seq_one_letter_code
_entity_poly.pdbx_strand_id
1 'polypeptide(L)'
;MENSEINVDAVVMDGASWNRGVWKIFGVNENNISCEHPYDSSRRLWMISDFHHLVKCFRTSTLDDKLHEFKTPFGTVKKRHWEALLEEENYRQPNLKIAYKLTPAHLKPKGFQAMNVPLATEVFGHEVSVAMAHYQSTCDELKDSTPTQNFIDLVFNLIQAMSSRIPRDALYVKEDCRQRQVRLVMKTKNNQKLKNSRFLWKNITRLSFD
;
A
#
# COMPACT_ATOMS: atom_id res chain seq x y z
N MET A 1 4.33 24.03 -22.09
CA MET A 1 3.04 23.39 -21.76
C MET A 1 1.99 24.46 -21.56
N GLU A 2 2.14 25.33 -20.55
CA GLU A 2 1.17 26.42 -20.30
C GLU A 2 1.02 27.40 -21.47
N ASN A 3 2.14 27.82 -22.10
CA ASN A 3 2.11 28.65 -23.32
C ASN A 3 1.53 27.93 -24.56
N SER A 4 1.12 26.67 -24.43
CA SER A 4 0.52 25.84 -25.47
C SER A 4 -0.91 25.42 -25.10
N GLU A 5 -1.56 26.16 -24.19
CA GLU A 5 -2.92 25.89 -23.69
C GLU A 5 -3.09 24.53 -22.98
N ILE A 6 -1.98 23.94 -22.52
CA ILE A 6 -1.98 22.72 -21.72
C ILE A 6 -1.76 23.11 -20.26
N ASN A 7 -2.82 22.91 -19.46
CA ASN A 7 -2.80 23.13 -18.02
C ASN A 7 -2.12 21.96 -17.30
N VAL A 8 -1.07 22.25 -16.53
CA VAL A 8 -0.35 21.29 -15.69
C VAL A 8 -0.83 21.43 -14.26
N ASP A 9 -1.71 20.52 -13.83
CA ASP A 9 -2.28 20.59 -12.48
C ASP A 9 -1.51 19.77 -11.44
N ALA A 10 -0.76 18.76 -11.87
CA ALA A 10 -0.01 17.89 -10.97
C ALA A 10 1.33 17.42 -11.55
N VAL A 11 2.27 17.15 -10.65
CA VAL A 11 3.55 16.51 -10.96
C VAL A 11 3.63 15.20 -10.19
N VAL A 12 3.95 14.12 -10.90
CA VAL A 12 4.19 12.80 -10.31
C VAL A 12 5.69 12.53 -10.31
N MET A 13 6.26 12.20 -9.15
CA MET A 13 7.69 11.96 -8.98
C MET A 13 7.95 10.66 -8.21
N ASP A 14 9.08 10.01 -8.47
CA ASP A 14 9.52 8.88 -7.64
C ASP A 14 10.04 9.36 -6.26
N GLY A 15 10.32 8.41 -5.37
CA GLY A 15 10.82 8.67 -4.02
C GLY A 15 12.33 8.92 -3.91
N ALA A 16 13.05 9.22 -5.01
CA ALA A 16 14.48 9.45 -4.95
C ALA A 16 14.84 10.67 -4.09
N SER A 17 16.03 10.65 -3.49
CA SER A 17 16.48 11.68 -2.53
C SER A 17 16.45 13.10 -3.12
N TRP A 18 16.83 13.26 -4.39
CA TRP A 18 16.77 14.56 -5.07
C TRP A 18 15.33 15.04 -5.31
N ASN A 19 14.39 14.14 -5.64
CA ASN A 19 12.97 14.48 -5.82
C ASN A 19 12.34 14.92 -4.49
N ARG A 20 12.74 14.30 -3.37
CA ARG A 20 12.35 14.76 -2.03
C ARG A 20 12.96 16.12 -1.68
N GLY A 21 14.15 16.43 -2.19
CA GLY A 21 14.73 17.77 -2.11
C GLY A 21 13.87 18.83 -2.79
N VAL A 22 13.32 18.51 -3.97
CA VAL A 22 12.38 19.36 -4.70
C VAL A 22 11.13 19.65 -3.86
N TRP A 23 10.56 18.64 -3.20
CA TRP A 23 9.40 18.84 -2.32
C TRP A 23 9.69 19.85 -1.19
N LYS A 24 10.88 19.78 -0.59
CA LYS A 24 11.29 20.73 0.45
C LYS A 24 11.38 22.16 -0.09
N ILE A 25 11.92 22.35 -1.30
CA ILE A 25 12.00 23.66 -1.96
C ILE A 25 10.60 24.26 -2.18
N PHE A 26 9.63 23.43 -2.58
CA PHE A 26 8.24 23.85 -2.79
C PHE A 26 7.38 23.90 -1.51
N GLY A 27 7.98 23.68 -0.33
CA GLY A 27 7.25 23.70 0.94
C GLY A 27 6.25 22.56 1.12
N VAL A 28 6.44 21.47 0.37
CA VAL A 28 5.58 20.28 0.39
C VAL A 28 5.93 19.40 1.57
N ASN A 29 4.93 19.05 2.37
CA ASN A 29 5.06 18.24 3.59
C ASN A 29 3.73 17.53 3.92
N GLU A 30 3.67 16.84 5.06
CA GLU A 30 2.50 16.07 5.50
C GLU A 30 1.20 16.89 5.58
N ASN A 31 1.29 18.21 5.82
CA ASN A 31 0.14 19.11 5.94
C ASN A 31 -0.12 19.93 4.67
N ASN A 32 0.85 20.01 3.75
CA ASN A 32 0.74 20.79 2.52
C ASN A 32 1.28 19.98 1.34
N ILE A 33 0.40 19.47 0.49
CA ILE A 33 0.76 18.55 -0.60
C ILE A 33 0.84 19.24 -1.98
N SER A 34 0.91 20.57 -2.01
CA SER A 34 0.96 21.34 -3.25
C SER A 34 1.62 22.70 -3.02
N CYS A 35 1.97 23.38 -4.10
CA CYS A 35 2.47 24.75 -4.08
C CYS A 35 1.64 25.67 -4.98
N GLU A 36 1.92 26.97 -4.93
CA GLU A 36 1.42 27.92 -5.92
C GLU A 36 1.92 27.51 -7.32
N HIS A 37 1.06 27.63 -8.33
CA HIS A 37 1.43 27.27 -9.68
C HIS A 37 2.33 28.34 -10.30
N PRO A 38 3.51 27.99 -10.86
CA PRO A 38 4.54 28.96 -11.23
C PRO A 38 4.16 29.88 -12.41
N TYR A 39 3.13 29.52 -13.17
CA TYR A 39 2.62 30.31 -14.30
C TYR A 39 1.36 31.12 -13.96
N ASP A 40 0.55 30.65 -13.00
CA ASP A 40 -0.76 31.23 -12.67
C ASP A 40 -0.99 31.12 -11.16
N SER A 41 -0.84 32.24 -10.45
CA SER A 41 -0.95 32.29 -8.99
C SER A 41 -2.35 31.97 -8.46
N SER A 42 -3.38 31.94 -9.32
CA SER A 42 -4.72 31.49 -8.94
C SER A 42 -4.87 29.96 -8.87
N ARG A 43 -3.91 29.22 -9.45
CA ARG A 43 -3.89 27.76 -9.50
C ARG A 43 -2.89 27.16 -8.52
N ARG A 44 -3.09 25.88 -8.23
CA ARG A 44 -2.17 25.07 -7.39
C ARG A 44 -1.55 23.97 -8.23
N LEU A 45 -0.28 23.69 -7.98
CA LEU A 45 0.45 22.56 -8.54
C LEU A 45 0.55 21.45 -7.50
N TRP A 46 -0.15 20.33 -7.72
CA TRP A 46 -0.21 19.21 -6.80
C TRP A 46 1.00 18.28 -6.95
N MET A 47 1.65 17.96 -5.83
CA MET A 47 2.83 17.09 -5.83
C MET A 47 2.41 15.68 -5.40
N ILE A 48 2.65 14.70 -6.27
CA ILE A 48 2.19 13.32 -6.10
C ILE A 48 3.39 12.39 -6.18
N SER A 49 3.45 11.41 -5.29
CA SER A 49 4.43 10.32 -5.39
C SER A 49 3.95 9.26 -6.39
N ASP A 50 4.89 8.63 -7.11
CA ASP A 50 4.60 7.43 -7.89
C ASP A 50 4.08 6.31 -6.96
N PHE A 51 2.78 6.02 -7.09
CA PHE A 51 2.09 5.05 -6.27
C PHE A 51 2.65 3.64 -6.42
N HIS A 52 3.01 3.20 -7.63
CA HIS A 52 3.52 1.84 -7.84
C HIS A 52 4.90 1.68 -7.21
N HIS A 53 5.71 2.74 -7.20
CA HIS A 53 6.96 2.76 -6.45
C HIS A 53 6.70 2.64 -4.94
N LEU A 54 5.74 3.39 -4.40
CA LEU A 54 5.37 3.30 -2.98
C LEU A 54 4.92 1.88 -2.60
N VAL A 55 4.10 1.22 -3.42
CA VAL A 55 3.67 -0.17 -3.16
C VAL A 55 4.86 -1.13 -3.12
N LYS A 56 5.85 -0.96 -4.00
CA LYS A 56 7.09 -1.75 -3.98
C LYS A 56 7.87 -1.57 -2.68
N CYS A 57 8.07 -0.33 -2.24
CA CYS A 57 8.72 -0.02 -0.98
C CYS A 57 7.92 -0.56 0.21
N PHE A 58 6.60 -0.43 0.16
CA PHE A 58 5.68 -0.88 1.19
C PHE A 58 5.71 -2.40 1.35
N ARG A 59 5.67 -3.17 0.25
CA ARG A 59 5.91 -4.63 0.29
C ARG A 59 7.22 -4.93 0.98
N THR A 60 8.33 -4.31 0.54
CA THR A 60 9.67 -4.58 1.09
C THR A 60 9.70 -4.33 2.60
N SER A 61 9.09 -3.25 3.07
CA SER A 61 9.01 -2.97 4.50
C SER A 61 8.09 -3.93 5.25
N THR A 62 6.99 -4.38 4.64
CA THR A 62 6.00 -5.27 5.26
C THR A 62 6.55 -6.69 5.42
N LEU A 63 7.39 -7.13 4.47
CA LEU A 63 7.93 -8.48 4.39
C LEU A 63 9.44 -8.51 4.71
N ASP A 64 9.95 -7.48 5.38
CA ASP A 64 11.35 -7.43 5.82
C ASP A 64 11.66 -8.62 6.75
N ASP A 65 12.80 -9.27 6.57
CA ASP A 65 13.27 -10.36 7.44
C ASP A 65 13.44 -9.90 8.91
N LYS A 66 13.62 -8.60 9.15
CA LYS A 66 13.71 -7.99 10.49
C LYS A 66 12.35 -7.63 11.08
N LEU A 67 11.28 -7.59 10.29
CA LEU A 67 9.93 -7.26 10.74
C LEU A 67 9.07 -8.52 10.79
N HIS A 68 9.08 -9.21 11.93
CA HIS A 68 8.26 -10.42 12.12
C HIS A 68 6.77 -10.10 12.24
N GLU A 69 6.44 -9.03 12.94
CA GLU A 69 5.06 -8.61 13.16
C GLU A 69 4.93 -7.10 13.38
N PHE A 70 3.74 -6.57 13.13
CA PHE A 70 3.40 -5.19 13.43
C PHE A 70 1.94 -5.00 13.80
N LYS A 71 1.65 -3.93 14.56
CA LYS A 71 0.29 -3.62 15.01
C LYS A 71 -0.43 -2.70 14.04
N THR A 72 -1.67 -3.07 13.73
CA THR A 72 -2.62 -2.28 12.94
C THR A 72 -3.91 -2.06 13.75
N PRO A 73 -4.83 -1.19 13.30
CA PRO A 73 -6.16 -1.09 13.89
C PRO A 73 -6.98 -2.40 13.87
N PHE A 74 -6.61 -3.37 13.03
CA PHE A 74 -7.25 -4.68 12.93
C PHE A 74 -6.65 -5.72 13.87
N GLY A 75 -5.48 -5.44 14.46
CA GLY A 75 -4.74 -6.38 15.30
C GLY A 75 -3.28 -6.54 14.84
N THR A 76 -2.65 -7.61 15.26
CA THR A 76 -1.25 -7.91 14.91
C THR A 76 -1.18 -8.60 13.55
N VAL A 77 -0.46 -8.00 12.61
CA VAL A 77 -0.14 -8.57 11.31
C VAL A 77 1.22 -9.24 11.42
N LYS A 78 1.30 -10.52 11.03
CA LYS A 78 2.55 -11.30 11.08
C LYS A 78 2.99 -11.69 9.68
N LYS A 79 4.28 -11.53 9.40
CA LYS A 79 4.91 -11.99 8.15
C LYS A 79 4.75 -13.50 7.96
N ARG A 80 4.84 -14.27 9.06
CA ARG A 80 4.71 -15.73 9.07
C ARG A 80 3.41 -16.21 8.39
N HIS A 81 2.33 -15.42 8.39
CA HIS A 81 1.09 -15.81 7.72
C HIS A 81 1.26 -15.96 6.20
N TRP A 82 2.06 -15.13 5.54
CA TRP A 82 2.33 -15.30 4.10
C TRP A 82 3.23 -16.51 3.83
N GLU A 83 4.19 -16.78 4.71
CA GLU A 83 5.10 -17.94 4.59
C GLU A 83 4.34 -19.25 4.80
N ALA A 84 3.51 -19.32 5.85
CA ALA A 84 2.67 -20.47 6.14
C ALA A 84 1.69 -20.72 4.99
N LEU A 85 1.05 -19.68 4.45
CA LEU A 85 0.19 -19.85 3.29
C LEU A 85 0.92 -20.42 2.07
N LEU A 86 2.15 -19.98 1.81
CA LEU A 86 2.94 -20.50 0.68
C LEU A 86 3.32 -21.98 0.86
N GLU A 87 3.55 -22.40 2.11
CA GLU A 87 3.80 -23.79 2.49
C GLU A 87 2.55 -24.65 2.33
N GLU A 88 1.39 -24.18 2.81
CA GLU A 88 0.08 -24.87 2.75
C GLU A 88 -0.45 -25.00 1.32
N GLU A 89 -0.32 -23.95 0.50
CA GLU A 89 -0.65 -23.99 -0.94
C GLU A 89 0.28 -24.96 -1.71
N ASN A 90 1.32 -25.48 -1.04
CA ASN A 90 2.27 -26.44 -1.55
C ASN A 90 2.83 -25.98 -2.90
N TYR A 91 3.42 -24.78 -2.90
CA TYR A 91 3.83 -24.07 -4.12
C TYR A 91 4.58 -24.94 -5.15
N ARG A 92 5.34 -25.94 -4.70
CA ARG A 92 6.15 -26.84 -5.55
C ARG A 92 5.37 -27.94 -6.25
N GLN A 93 4.11 -28.18 -5.89
CA GLN A 93 3.29 -29.21 -6.50
C GLN A 93 2.27 -28.62 -7.49
N PRO A 94 1.90 -29.37 -8.55
CA PRO A 94 0.81 -29.00 -9.45
C PRO A 94 -0.53 -29.41 -8.83
N ASN A 95 -1.05 -28.57 -7.92
CA ASN A 95 -2.39 -28.65 -7.35
C ASN A 95 -3.20 -27.40 -7.70
N LEU A 96 -4.52 -27.49 -7.55
CA LEU A 96 -5.40 -26.32 -7.60
C LEU A 96 -5.12 -25.46 -6.37
N LYS A 97 -4.76 -24.19 -6.60
CA LYS A 97 -4.34 -23.23 -5.57
C LYS A 97 -5.33 -22.09 -5.48
N ILE A 98 -5.64 -21.62 -4.27
CA ILE A 98 -6.50 -20.45 -4.09
C ILE A 98 -5.65 -19.21 -4.37
N ALA A 99 -4.51 -19.08 -3.70
CA ALA A 99 -3.52 -18.04 -3.94
C ALA A 99 -2.54 -18.42 -5.08
N TYR A 100 -3.07 -18.78 -6.25
CA TYR A 100 -2.30 -19.35 -7.38
C TYR A 100 -1.15 -18.48 -7.91
N LYS A 101 -1.21 -17.16 -7.69
CA LYS A 101 -0.15 -16.22 -8.06
C LYS A 101 0.97 -16.13 -7.03
N LEU A 102 0.70 -16.49 -5.77
CA LEU A 102 1.65 -16.32 -4.70
C LEU A 102 2.83 -17.28 -4.90
N THR A 103 4.03 -16.71 -4.93
CA THR A 103 5.29 -17.44 -5.15
C THR A 103 6.35 -16.98 -4.15
N PRO A 104 7.45 -17.74 -3.95
CA PRO A 104 8.55 -17.28 -3.11
C PRO A 104 9.12 -15.90 -3.51
N ALA A 105 9.02 -15.53 -4.80
CA ALA A 105 9.48 -14.24 -5.30
C ALA A 105 8.64 -13.06 -4.81
N HIS A 106 7.41 -13.28 -4.37
CA HIS A 106 6.57 -12.24 -3.76
C HIS A 106 7.08 -11.84 -2.38
N LEU A 107 7.53 -12.82 -1.60
CA LEU A 107 8.05 -12.63 -0.24
C LEU A 107 9.49 -12.16 -0.24
N LYS A 108 10.33 -12.77 -1.09
CA LYS A 108 11.77 -12.51 -1.14
C LYS A 108 12.24 -12.33 -2.59
N PRO A 109 11.91 -11.19 -3.22
CA PRO A 109 12.31 -10.90 -4.60
C PRO A 109 13.84 -10.77 -4.70
N LYS A 110 14.44 -11.29 -5.78
CA LYS A 110 15.88 -11.20 -6.08
C LYS A 110 16.15 -10.29 -7.27
N GLY A 111 17.16 -9.42 -7.14
CA GLY A 111 17.64 -8.55 -8.23
C GLY A 111 16.49 -7.76 -8.89
N PHE A 112 16.32 -7.92 -10.20
CA PHE A 112 15.27 -7.25 -10.98
C PHE A 112 13.84 -7.57 -10.53
N GLN A 113 13.62 -8.69 -9.81
CA GLN A 113 12.29 -9.02 -9.27
C GLN A 113 11.82 -7.98 -8.24
N ALA A 114 12.74 -7.30 -7.54
CA ALA A 114 12.37 -6.26 -6.58
C ALA A 114 11.67 -5.07 -7.27
N MET A 115 11.98 -4.87 -8.56
CA MET A 115 11.39 -3.81 -9.39
C MET A 115 10.08 -4.22 -10.06
N ASN A 116 9.71 -5.49 -9.99
CA ASN A 116 8.48 -6.02 -10.56
C ASN A 116 7.27 -5.55 -9.73
N VAL A 117 6.42 -4.73 -10.36
CA VAL A 117 5.22 -4.15 -9.77
C VAL A 117 4.14 -5.22 -9.52
N PRO A 118 3.81 -6.10 -10.48
CA PRO A 118 2.92 -7.24 -10.22
C PRO A 118 3.26 -8.02 -8.94
N LEU A 119 4.53 -8.38 -8.72
CA LEU A 119 4.94 -9.07 -7.48
C LEU A 119 4.67 -8.26 -6.21
N ALA A 120 4.68 -6.93 -6.30
CA ALA A 120 4.39 -6.04 -5.18
C ALA A 120 2.90 -5.87 -4.91
N THR A 121 2.07 -5.94 -5.94
CA THR A 121 0.61 -5.79 -5.81
C THR A 121 -0.07 -7.11 -5.47
N GLU A 122 0.36 -8.21 -6.09
CA GLU A 122 -0.29 -9.53 -5.98
C GLU A 122 -0.07 -10.19 -4.61
N VAL A 123 0.99 -9.82 -3.88
CA VAL A 123 1.18 -10.26 -2.48
C VAL A 123 0.11 -9.73 -1.53
N PHE A 124 -0.56 -8.66 -1.93
CA PHE A 124 -1.73 -8.08 -1.26
C PHE A 124 -3.02 -8.36 -2.06
N GLY A 125 -3.04 -9.40 -2.89
CA GLY A 125 -4.24 -9.81 -3.63
C GLY A 125 -5.36 -10.26 -2.71
N HIS A 126 -6.60 -10.04 -3.12
CA HIS A 126 -7.77 -10.52 -2.38
C HIS A 126 -7.76 -12.06 -2.23
N GLU A 127 -7.29 -12.76 -3.26
CA GLU A 127 -7.08 -14.21 -3.26
C GLU A 127 -6.18 -14.69 -2.12
N VAL A 128 -5.20 -13.87 -1.70
CA VAL A 128 -4.29 -14.19 -0.58
C VAL A 128 -5.06 -14.13 0.74
N SER A 129 -5.90 -13.10 0.93
CA SER A 129 -6.78 -12.98 2.11
C SER A 129 -7.74 -14.18 2.20
N VAL A 130 -8.40 -14.51 1.09
CA VAL A 130 -9.33 -15.66 1.01
C VAL A 130 -8.63 -16.98 1.30
N ALA A 131 -7.44 -17.19 0.76
CA ALA A 131 -6.67 -18.41 1.01
C ALA A 131 -6.25 -18.52 2.49
N MET A 132 -5.79 -17.42 3.10
CA MET A 132 -5.50 -17.40 4.55
C MET A 132 -6.74 -17.77 5.38
N ALA A 133 -7.92 -17.27 5.00
CA ALA A 133 -9.19 -17.60 5.66
C ALA A 133 -9.54 -19.08 5.51
N HIS A 134 -9.32 -19.66 4.33
CA HIS A 134 -9.58 -21.07 4.05
C HIS A 134 -8.75 -22.01 4.93
N TYR A 135 -7.46 -21.71 5.08
CA TYR A 135 -6.53 -22.58 5.82
C TYR A 135 -6.51 -22.36 7.34
N GLN A 136 -7.32 -21.44 7.90
CA GLN A 136 -7.33 -21.21 9.36
C GLN A 136 -7.70 -22.44 10.19
N SER A 137 -8.53 -23.34 9.64
CA SER A 137 -8.95 -24.55 10.34
C SER A 137 -7.93 -25.69 10.29
N THR A 138 -7.00 -25.65 9.32
CA THR A 138 -6.06 -26.75 9.05
C THR A 138 -4.61 -26.41 9.35
N CYS A 139 -4.24 -25.12 9.30
CA CYS A 139 -2.90 -24.63 9.55
C CYS A 139 -2.85 -23.84 10.86
N ASP A 140 -2.06 -24.31 11.81
CA ASP A 140 -1.94 -23.71 13.14
C ASP A 140 -1.43 -22.26 13.09
N GLU A 141 -0.48 -21.99 12.19
CA GLU A 141 0.09 -20.65 11.98
C GLU A 141 -0.87 -19.66 11.33
N LEU A 142 -1.98 -20.11 10.76
CA LEU A 142 -2.99 -19.24 10.15
C LEU A 142 -4.22 -19.04 11.03
N LYS A 143 -4.33 -19.71 12.18
CA LYS A 143 -5.46 -19.60 13.11
C LYS A 143 -5.76 -18.16 13.51
N ASP A 144 -4.74 -17.35 13.74
CA ASP A 144 -4.89 -15.94 14.11
C ASP A 144 -4.60 -14.95 12.96
N SER A 145 -4.75 -15.39 11.70
CA SER A 145 -4.47 -14.57 10.52
C SER A 145 -5.53 -13.52 10.17
N THR A 146 -6.68 -13.48 10.86
CA THR A 146 -7.78 -12.53 10.58
C THR A 146 -7.34 -11.05 10.55
N PRO A 147 -6.46 -10.55 11.44
CA PRO A 147 -5.92 -9.19 11.30
C PRO A 147 -5.09 -8.98 10.03
N THR A 148 -4.34 -9.99 9.59
CA THR A 148 -3.57 -9.95 8.34
C THR A 148 -4.48 -9.95 7.12
N GLN A 149 -5.55 -10.77 7.11
CA GLN A 149 -6.56 -10.79 6.05
C GLN A 149 -7.18 -9.40 5.85
N ASN A 150 -7.70 -8.80 6.92
CA ASN A 150 -8.29 -7.46 6.88
C ASN A 150 -7.30 -6.38 6.42
N PHE A 151 -6.02 -6.52 6.82
CA PHE A 151 -4.96 -5.63 6.35
C PHE A 151 -4.68 -5.82 4.86
N ILE A 152 -4.60 -7.05 4.37
CA ILE A 152 -4.42 -7.35 2.93
C ILE A 152 -5.57 -6.75 2.13
N ASP A 153 -6.82 -6.99 2.54
CA ASP A 153 -8.00 -6.45 1.83
C ASP A 153 -8.03 -4.92 1.84
N LEU A 154 -7.57 -4.29 2.92
CA LEU A 154 -7.43 -2.83 2.96
C LEU A 154 -6.44 -2.34 1.90
N VAL A 155 -5.26 -2.96 1.84
CA VAL A 155 -4.19 -2.59 0.89
C VAL A 155 -4.63 -2.90 -0.55
N PHE A 156 -5.28 -4.04 -0.78
CA PHE A 156 -5.85 -4.42 -2.07
C PHE A 156 -6.81 -3.36 -2.60
N ASN A 157 -7.77 -2.95 -1.77
CA ASN A 157 -8.77 -1.96 -2.15
C ASN A 157 -8.12 -0.60 -2.46
N LEU A 158 -7.07 -0.23 -1.72
CA LEU A 158 -6.30 0.98 -2.01
C LEU A 158 -5.58 0.87 -3.36
N ILE A 159 -4.93 -0.25 -3.65
CA ILE A 159 -4.26 -0.48 -4.94
C ILE A 159 -5.27 -0.40 -6.09
N GLN A 160 -6.41 -1.07 -5.98
CA GLN A 160 -7.47 -1.03 -6.99
C GLN A 160 -7.97 0.40 -7.23
N ALA A 161 -8.16 1.18 -6.17
CA ALA A 161 -8.64 2.55 -6.30
C ALA A 161 -7.61 3.50 -6.94
N MET A 162 -6.32 3.32 -6.64
CA MET A 162 -5.23 4.16 -7.14
C MET A 162 -4.75 3.76 -8.55
N SER A 163 -4.94 2.50 -8.94
CA SER A 163 -4.58 1.99 -10.26
C SER A 163 -5.79 1.87 -11.21
N SER A 164 -6.97 2.36 -10.79
CA SER A 164 -8.19 2.32 -11.59
C SER A 164 -8.04 3.13 -12.88
N ARG A 165 -8.55 2.58 -13.98
CA ARG A 165 -8.65 3.26 -15.29
C ARG A 165 -10.04 3.80 -15.60
N ILE A 166 -11.00 3.57 -14.69
CA ILE A 166 -12.40 3.98 -14.88
C ILE A 166 -12.83 4.78 -13.63
N PRO A 167 -13.45 5.96 -13.81
CA PRO A 167 -13.85 6.81 -12.68
C PRO A 167 -14.72 6.11 -11.63
N ARG A 168 -15.51 5.11 -12.04
CA ARG A 168 -16.37 4.31 -11.15
C ARG A 168 -15.59 3.62 -10.03
N ASP A 169 -14.38 3.14 -10.34
CA ASP A 169 -13.58 2.33 -9.43
C ASP A 169 -12.44 3.12 -8.77
N ALA A 170 -12.28 4.39 -9.14
CA ALA A 170 -11.30 5.31 -8.56
C ALA A 170 -11.78 5.90 -7.22
N LEU A 171 -10.88 6.59 -6.51
CA LEU A 171 -11.27 7.37 -5.33
C LEU A 171 -12.10 8.59 -5.75
N TYR A 172 -13.33 8.71 -5.23
CA TYR A 172 -14.16 9.89 -5.41
C TYR A 172 -14.67 10.47 -4.07
N VAL A 173 -14.99 11.77 -4.09
CA VAL A 173 -15.30 12.55 -2.88
C VAL A 173 -16.71 12.26 -2.33
N LYS A 174 -17.58 11.54 -3.06
CA LYS A 174 -18.95 11.23 -2.60
C LYS A 174 -18.95 10.22 -1.44
N GLU A 175 -19.95 10.30 -0.59
CA GLU A 175 -20.07 9.49 0.65
C GLU A 175 -20.41 8.02 0.41
N ASP A 176 -21.03 7.71 -0.71
CA ASP A 176 -21.45 6.37 -1.15
C ASP A 176 -20.33 5.55 -1.81
N CYS A 177 -19.11 6.10 -1.90
CA CYS A 177 -17.96 5.42 -2.46
C CYS A 177 -17.54 4.19 -1.64
N ARG A 178 -17.65 2.99 -2.23
CA ARG A 178 -17.16 1.74 -1.63
C ARG A 178 -15.68 1.84 -1.26
N GLN A 179 -14.86 2.49 -2.10
CA GLN A 179 -13.43 2.68 -1.89
C GLN A 179 -13.11 3.74 -0.82
N ARG A 180 -14.04 4.63 -0.45
CA ARG A 180 -13.88 5.63 0.63
C ARG A 180 -14.04 5.03 2.03
N GLN A 181 -14.50 3.78 2.16
CA GLN A 181 -14.64 3.11 3.44
C GLN A 181 -13.31 2.87 4.19
N VAL A 182 -12.17 3.04 3.51
CA VAL A 182 -10.83 3.13 4.13
C VAL A 182 -10.75 4.23 5.21
N ARG A 183 -11.50 5.33 5.04
CA ARG A 183 -11.51 6.46 5.99
C ARG A 183 -12.31 6.20 7.26
N LEU A 184 -13.30 5.30 7.21
CA LEU A 184 -14.19 5.02 8.35
C LEU A 184 -13.50 4.17 9.42
N VAL A 185 -12.67 3.19 9.03
CA VAL A 185 -11.92 2.35 9.98
C VAL A 185 -10.98 3.18 10.89
N MET A 186 -10.42 4.28 10.39
CA MET A 186 -9.55 5.15 11.17
C MET A 186 -10.32 6.14 12.07
N LYS A 187 -11.52 6.59 11.68
CA LYS A 187 -12.29 7.54 12.50
C LYS A 187 -12.97 6.89 13.71
N THR A 188 -13.46 5.66 13.59
CA THR A 188 -14.26 5.04 14.67
C THR A 188 -13.45 4.65 15.91
N LYS A 189 -12.10 4.56 15.82
CA LYS A 189 -11.22 4.23 16.95
C LYS A 189 -10.44 5.42 17.53
N ASN A 190 -10.63 6.63 17.00
CA ASN A 190 -9.86 7.81 17.39
C ASN A 190 -10.14 8.35 18.80
N ASN A 191 -11.10 7.81 19.55
CA ASN A 191 -11.33 8.25 20.92
C ASN A 191 -10.51 7.54 22.01
N GLN A 192 -9.70 6.50 21.73
CA GLN A 192 -8.98 5.87 22.85
C GLN A 192 -7.52 5.48 22.71
N LYS A 193 -6.85 5.37 21.54
CA LYS A 193 -5.45 4.86 21.54
C LYS A 193 -4.64 5.18 20.28
N LEU A 194 -4.29 6.45 20.06
CA LEU A 194 -3.35 6.90 19.02
C LEU A 194 -1.98 7.35 19.59
N LYS A 195 -1.37 6.54 20.46
CA LYS A 195 0.04 6.73 20.84
C LYS A 195 1.00 5.72 20.19
N ASN A 196 0.52 4.55 19.74
CA ASN A 196 1.40 3.46 19.29
C ASN A 196 1.40 3.18 17.78
N SER A 197 0.46 3.70 16.99
CA SER A 197 0.45 3.54 15.51
C SER A 197 1.28 4.58 14.76
N ARG A 198 1.87 5.56 15.48
CA ARG A 198 2.84 6.50 14.92
C ARG A 198 4.11 5.81 14.40
N PHE A 199 4.38 4.56 14.76
CA PHE A 199 5.62 3.88 14.34
C PHE A 199 5.57 3.38 12.89
N LEU A 200 4.44 2.84 12.42
CA LEU A 200 4.36 2.31 11.04
C LEU A 200 4.20 3.41 9.99
N TRP A 201 3.30 4.37 10.24
CA TRP A 201 3.13 5.49 9.32
C TRP A 201 4.35 6.42 9.32
N LYS A 202 5.05 6.59 10.45
CA LYS A 202 6.35 7.30 10.44
C LYS A 202 7.43 6.57 9.67
N ASN A 203 7.43 5.24 9.56
CA ASN A 203 8.43 4.57 8.74
C ASN A 203 8.12 4.67 7.25
N ILE A 204 6.84 4.69 6.88
CA ILE A 204 6.40 4.95 5.49
C ILE A 204 6.62 6.43 5.13
N THR A 205 6.28 7.37 6.00
CA THR A 205 6.58 8.79 5.78
C THR A 205 8.05 9.11 5.93
N ARG A 206 8.84 8.44 6.79
CA ARG A 206 10.32 8.58 6.78
C ARG A 206 10.93 8.07 5.48
N LEU A 207 10.48 6.94 4.95
CA LEU A 207 10.92 6.51 3.60
C LEU A 207 10.51 7.51 2.51
N SER A 208 9.49 8.34 2.76
CA SER A 208 9.00 9.39 1.85
C SER A 208 9.58 10.79 2.11
N PHE A 209 10.15 11.07 3.29
CA PHE A 209 10.54 12.42 3.75
C PHE A 209 11.93 12.53 4.40
N ASP A 210 12.60 11.42 4.75
CA ASP A 210 14.02 11.34 5.20
C ASP A 210 14.90 10.73 4.11
#